data_AF-A0A9D4FHS1-F1
#
_entry.id   AF-A0A9D4FHS1-F1
#
_cell.length_a   1.000
_cell.length_b   1.000
_cell.length_c   1.000
_cell.angle_alpha   90.00
_cell.angle_beta   90.00
_cell.angle_gamma   90.00
#
_symmetry.space_group_name_H-M   'P 1'
#
loop_
_entity.id
_entity.type
_entity.pdbx_description
1 polymer ?
#
loop_
_entity_poly.entity_id
_entity_poly.type
_entity_poly.pdbx_seq_one_letter_code
_entity_poly.pdbx_strand_id
1 'polypeptide(L)'
;MASIGLDEFSDDVQLPQKFDLNLTLKQCLTNVPVTPVQQEVNDLVNKMLLGDLADARNFCKKQFAALTDIVKQLGVTAEVGVKSEKLNSFYAECHRYQTSDTLKVACMLLFKDCVCVSHAHSHVCSHLTNSVRQFLLQETVESFKAGEHALPTRSVTKASKARIRYVGGYCVHSALQKFNTSCRSYMYSTSANGQLNYENAKQKIAILNGLTEREEVLKATSKEPDSLLDTEQRQYQSRGLINITDGMYHFFCQVCGMSLQLLVQENLNMHGENLYQYCLSDS
;
A
#
# COMPACT_ATOMS: atom_id res chain seq x y z
N MET A 1 35.63 -10.00 -2.54
CA MET A 1 35.52 -10.35 -3.97
C MET A 1 35.46 -11.87 -4.04
N ALA A 2 34.27 -12.44 -4.16
CA ALA A 2 34.08 -13.86 -4.42
C ALA A 2 33.73 -14.01 -5.90
N SER A 3 34.59 -14.71 -6.63
CA SER A 3 34.32 -15.16 -8.00
C SER A 3 33.22 -16.21 -7.93
N ILE A 4 31.99 -15.82 -8.27
CA ILE A 4 30.92 -16.80 -8.49
C ILE A 4 31.20 -17.39 -9.87
N GLY A 5 31.74 -18.60 -9.90
CA GLY A 5 31.99 -19.36 -11.11
C GLY A 5 30.70 -19.54 -11.91
N LEU A 6 30.79 -19.34 -13.22
CA LEU A 6 29.68 -19.45 -14.16
C LEU A 6 29.24 -20.91 -14.44
N ASP A 7 29.84 -21.89 -13.74
CA ASP A 7 29.64 -23.33 -13.97
C ASP A 7 28.82 -24.06 -12.88
N GLU A 8 28.29 -23.36 -11.87
CA GLU A 8 27.54 -24.01 -10.76
C GLU A 8 26.06 -23.61 -10.66
N PHE A 9 25.38 -23.34 -11.78
CA PHE A 9 23.93 -23.49 -11.76
C PHE A 9 23.63 -24.99 -11.82
N SER A 10 23.41 -25.60 -10.66
CA SER A 10 23.00 -27.00 -10.55
C SER A 10 21.87 -27.29 -11.54
N ASP A 11 22.15 -28.12 -12.54
CA ASP A 11 21.20 -28.61 -13.54
C ASP A 11 20.04 -29.41 -12.90
N ASP A 12 20.09 -29.65 -11.58
CA ASP A 12 19.08 -30.38 -10.81
C ASP A 12 17.90 -29.52 -10.37
N VAL A 13 17.94 -28.19 -10.50
CA VAL A 13 16.82 -27.33 -10.09
C VAL A 13 15.70 -27.37 -11.14
N GLN A 14 14.64 -28.10 -10.82
CA GLN A 14 13.41 -28.10 -11.62
C GLN A 14 12.52 -26.92 -11.25
N LEU A 15 11.94 -26.29 -12.28
CA LEU A 15 10.87 -25.31 -12.09
C LEU A 15 9.66 -26.05 -11.49
N PRO A 16 9.09 -25.58 -10.38
CA PRO A 16 7.96 -26.27 -9.74
C PRO A 16 6.79 -26.48 -10.70
N GLN A 17 6.17 -27.66 -10.65
CA GLN A 17 5.09 -28.03 -11.59
C GLN A 17 3.87 -27.09 -11.50
N LYS A 18 3.68 -26.44 -10.35
CA LYS A 18 2.61 -25.45 -10.13
C LYS A 18 2.86 -24.12 -10.85
N PHE A 19 4.09 -23.83 -11.29
CA PHE A 19 4.38 -22.60 -12.03
C PHE A 19 3.94 -22.75 -13.49
N ASP A 20 2.82 -22.13 -13.84
CA ASP A 20 2.31 -22.14 -15.21
C ASP A 20 3.01 -21.08 -16.08
N LEU A 21 4.05 -21.53 -16.77
CA LEU A 21 4.79 -20.69 -17.73
C LEU A 21 3.92 -20.21 -18.90
N ASN A 22 2.97 -21.02 -19.38
CA ASN A 22 2.13 -20.63 -20.51
C ASN A 22 1.18 -19.49 -20.10
N LEU A 23 0.56 -19.61 -18.93
CA LEU A 23 -0.26 -18.54 -18.38
C LEU A 23 0.58 -17.28 -18.14
N THR A 24 1.77 -17.43 -17.55
CA THR A 24 2.69 -16.30 -17.29
C THR A 24 3.05 -15.56 -18.58
N LEU A 25 3.37 -16.28 -19.65
CA LEU A 25 3.64 -15.69 -20.96
C LEU A 25 2.41 -15.01 -21.55
N LYS A 26 1.22 -15.63 -21.47
CA LYS A 26 -0.03 -15.02 -21.95
C LYS A 26 -0.36 -13.72 -21.23
N GLN A 27 0.02 -13.58 -19.95
CA GLN A 27 -0.16 -12.33 -19.20
C GLN A 27 0.72 -11.17 -19.72
N CYS A 28 1.78 -11.44 -20.49
CA CYS A 28 2.54 -10.40 -21.19
C CYS A 28 1.78 -9.82 -22.39
N LEU A 29 0.78 -10.54 -22.93
CA LEU A 29 0.10 -10.14 -24.16
C LEU A 29 -0.83 -8.95 -23.91
N THR A 30 -0.77 -7.98 -24.81
CA THR A 30 -1.72 -6.85 -24.85
C THR A 30 -2.78 -7.12 -25.90
N ASN A 31 -4.07 -7.10 -25.53
CA ASN A 31 -5.18 -7.41 -26.44
C ASN A 31 -5.25 -6.46 -27.65
N VAL A 32 -4.90 -5.19 -27.47
CA VAL A 32 -4.85 -4.17 -28.53
C VAL A 32 -3.52 -3.42 -28.40
N PRO A 33 -2.43 -3.86 -29.07
CA PRO A 33 -1.15 -3.17 -29.01
C PRO A 33 -1.26 -1.82 -29.72
N VAL A 34 -0.96 -0.73 -29.00
CA VAL A 34 -1.04 0.65 -29.52
C VAL A 34 0.35 1.22 -29.83
N THR A 35 1.39 0.63 -29.24
CA THR A 35 2.79 1.06 -29.42
C THR A 35 3.61 -0.01 -30.14
N PRO A 36 4.67 0.38 -30.87
CA PRO A 36 5.58 -0.58 -31.52
C PRO A 36 6.18 -1.60 -30.55
N VAL A 37 6.49 -1.17 -29.32
CA VAL A 37 7.05 -2.05 -28.27
C VAL A 37 6.02 -3.09 -27.82
N GLN A 38 4.74 -2.71 -27.65
CA GLN A 38 3.69 -3.67 -27.29
C GLN A 38 3.46 -4.71 -28.40
N GLN A 39 3.57 -4.28 -29.66
CA GLN A 39 3.44 -5.16 -30.80
C GLN A 39 4.60 -6.15 -30.86
N GLU A 40 5.83 -5.66 -30.66
CA GLU A 40 7.03 -6.50 -30.56
C GLU A 40 7.00 -7.47 -29.37
N VAL A 41 6.49 -7.05 -28.21
CA VAL A 41 6.27 -7.94 -27.05
C VAL A 41 5.28 -9.05 -27.41
N ASN A 42 4.15 -8.72 -28.05
CA ASN A 42 3.18 -9.72 -28.48
C ASN A 42 3.81 -10.73 -29.47
N ASP A 43 4.58 -10.25 -30.45
CA ASP A 43 5.24 -11.10 -31.44
C ASP A 43 6.26 -12.04 -30.79
N LEU A 44 7.11 -11.53 -29.89
CA LEU A 44 8.08 -12.31 -29.13
C LEU A 44 7.41 -13.39 -28.27
N VAL A 45 6.36 -13.03 -27.53
CA VAL A 45 5.63 -13.94 -26.66
C VAL A 45 4.91 -15.01 -27.48
N ASN A 46 4.28 -14.65 -28.59
CA ASN A 46 3.62 -15.61 -29.48
C ASN A 46 4.64 -16.58 -30.09
N LYS A 47 5.83 -16.10 -30.49
CA LYS A 47 6.91 -16.98 -30.96
C LYS A 47 7.35 -17.97 -29.87
N MET A 48 7.51 -17.51 -28.64
CA MET A 48 7.85 -18.37 -27.49
C MET A 48 6.77 -19.42 -27.19
N LEU A 49 5.49 -19.05 -27.28
CA LEU A 49 4.37 -19.96 -27.08
C LEU A 49 4.26 -21.02 -28.19
N LEU A 50 4.66 -20.69 -29.41
CA LEU A 50 4.54 -21.56 -30.59
C LEU A 50 5.75 -22.48 -30.83
N GLY A 51 6.96 -22.12 -30.38
CA GLY A 51 8.18 -22.88 -30.70
C GLY A 51 9.26 -22.93 -29.62
N ASP A 52 9.47 -21.84 -28.87
CA ASP A 52 10.66 -21.67 -28.01
C ASP A 52 10.38 -21.81 -26.50
N LEU A 53 9.37 -22.61 -26.12
CA LEU A 53 8.96 -22.75 -24.72
C LEU A 53 10.06 -23.39 -23.83
N ALA A 54 10.94 -24.20 -24.43
CA ALA A 54 12.05 -24.86 -23.72
C ALA A 54 13.09 -23.85 -23.21
N ASP A 55 13.45 -22.86 -24.03
CA ASP A 55 14.42 -21.83 -23.66
C ASP A 55 13.84 -20.87 -22.61
N ALA A 56 12.55 -20.49 -22.75
CA ALA A 56 11.84 -19.72 -21.73
C ALA A 56 11.73 -20.48 -20.40
N ARG A 57 11.51 -21.80 -20.44
CA ARG A 57 11.48 -22.65 -19.25
C ARG A 57 12.85 -22.74 -18.60
N ASN A 58 13.92 -22.91 -19.39
CA ASN A 58 15.29 -22.94 -18.87
C ASN A 58 15.69 -21.59 -18.26
N PHE A 59 15.27 -20.48 -18.87
CA PHE A 59 15.43 -19.16 -18.28
C PHE A 59 14.74 -19.09 -16.91
N CYS A 60 13.45 -19.45 -16.82
CA CYS A 60 12.71 -19.43 -15.56
C CYS A 60 13.31 -20.35 -14.49
N LYS A 61 13.86 -21.52 -14.87
CA LYS A 61 14.62 -22.39 -13.94
C LYS A 61 15.82 -21.67 -13.34
N LYS A 62 16.63 -21.00 -14.16
CA LYS A 62 17.79 -20.23 -13.70
C LYS A 62 17.38 -19.08 -12.77
N GLN A 63 16.28 -18.40 -13.10
CA GLN A 63 15.72 -17.36 -12.23
C GLN A 63 15.26 -17.94 -10.89
N PHE A 64 14.56 -19.07 -10.92
CA PHE A 64 14.04 -19.73 -9.73
C PHE A 64 15.17 -20.20 -8.82
N ALA A 65 16.22 -20.83 -9.37
CA ALA A 65 17.40 -21.23 -8.63
C ALA A 65 18.08 -20.03 -7.95
N ALA A 66 18.37 -18.97 -8.70
CA ALA A 66 19.03 -17.78 -8.18
C ALA A 66 18.22 -17.09 -7.07
N LEU A 67 16.90 -16.94 -7.25
CA LEU A 67 16.02 -16.33 -6.26
C LEU A 67 15.85 -17.22 -5.03
N THR A 68 15.80 -18.55 -5.19
CA THR A 68 15.75 -19.51 -4.09
C THR A 68 17.01 -19.42 -3.22
N ASP A 69 18.18 -19.27 -3.84
CA ASP A 69 19.43 -19.12 -3.09
C ASP A 69 19.48 -17.81 -2.30
N ILE A 70 18.90 -16.71 -2.82
CA ILE A 70 18.72 -15.47 -2.06
C ILE A 70 17.84 -15.71 -0.82
N VAL A 71 16.71 -16.42 -0.97
CA VAL A 71 15.83 -16.78 0.16
C VAL A 71 16.57 -17.60 1.22
N LYS A 72 17.36 -18.61 0.79
CA LYS A 72 18.17 -19.45 1.68
C LYS A 72 19.23 -18.63 2.43
N GLN A 73 19.98 -17.77 1.73
CA GLN A 73 21.04 -16.95 2.33
C GLN A 73 20.51 -16.00 3.40
N LEU A 74 19.30 -15.48 3.21
CA LEU A 74 18.65 -14.59 4.18
C LEU A 74 18.02 -15.33 5.37
N GLY A 75 18.10 -16.66 5.40
CA GLY A 75 17.53 -17.50 6.45
C GLY A 75 16.04 -17.24 6.61
N VAL A 76 15.33 -17.06 5.50
CA VAL A 76 13.87 -17.00 5.46
C VAL A 76 13.38 -18.45 5.53
N THR A 77 13.34 -19.01 6.75
CA THR A 77 12.88 -20.38 7.01
C THR A 77 11.43 -20.38 7.49
N ALA A 78 10.68 -21.43 7.15
CA ALA A 78 9.24 -21.59 7.39
C ALA A 78 8.80 -21.52 8.87
N GLU A 79 9.72 -21.49 9.83
CA GLU A 79 9.43 -21.72 11.25
C GLU A 79 9.24 -20.45 12.09
N VAL A 80 9.60 -19.27 11.59
CA VAL A 80 9.43 -18.01 12.34
C VAL A 80 8.97 -16.93 11.38
N GLY A 81 7.82 -16.30 11.68
CA GLY A 81 7.26 -15.22 10.88
C GLY A 81 8.34 -14.24 10.41
N VAL A 82 8.41 -14.01 9.09
CA VAL A 82 9.48 -13.23 8.47
C VAL A 82 9.44 -11.80 8.99
N LYS A 83 10.44 -11.40 9.76
CA LYS A 83 10.59 -10.00 10.20
C LYS A 83 10.66 -9.07 8.98
N SER A 84 10.05 -7.88 9.07
CA SER A 84 10.07 -6.88 7.99
C SER A 84 11.48 -6.54 7.50
N GLU A 85 12.48 -6.60 8.38
CA GLU A 85 13.90 -6.40 8.06
C GLU A 85 14.41 -7.43 7.04
N LYS A 86 14.06 -8.72 7.23
CA LYS A 86 14.44 -9.80 6.31
C LYS A 86 13.75 -9.66 4.95
N LEU A 87 12.50 -9.20 4.94
CA LEU A 87 11.77 -8.96 3.70
C LEU A 87 12.36 -7.78 2.91
N ASN A 88 12.73 -6.70 3.60
CA ASN A 88 13.43 -5.57 2.97
C ASN A 88 14.79 -5.98 2.40
N SER A 89 15.56 -6.79 3.14
CA SER A 89 16.81 -7.36 2.64
C SER A 89 16.60 -8.27 1.43
N PHE A 90 15.52 -9.06 1.41
CA PHE A 90 15.15 -9.88 0.25
C PHE A 90 14.89 -9.03 -1.00
N TYR A 91 14.11 -7.96 -0.88
CA TYR A 91 13.85 -7.08 -2.02
C TYR A 91 15.13 -6.36 -2.48
N ALA A 92 16.00 -5.95 -1.56
CA ALA A 92 17.29 -5.34 -1.89
C ALA A 92 18.20 -6.32 -2.68
N GLU A 93 18.28 -7.57 -2.23
CA GLU A 93 19.08 -8.61 -2.91
C GLU A 93 18.48 -9.01 -4.26
N CYS A 94 17.14 -9.10 -4.37
CA CYS A 94 16.48 -9.29 -5.67
C CYS A 94 16.80 -8.18 -6.64
N HIS A 95 16.79 -6.92 -6.19
CA HIS A 95 17.14 -5.78 -7.03
C HIS A 95 18.62 -5.82 -7.45
N ARG A 96 19.52 -6.19 -6.53
CA ARG A 96 20.94 -6.41 -6.84
C ARG A 96 21.13 -7.51 -7.90
N TYR A 97 20.39 -8.61 -7.78
CA TYR A 97 20.38 -9.65 -8.81
C TYR A 97 19.82 -9.15 -10.15
N GLN A 98 18.74 -8.38 -10.14
CA GLN A 98 18.12 -7.82 -11.35
C GLN A 98 19.04 -6.85 -12.12
N THR A 99 20.04 -6.29 -11.45
CA THR A 99 21.05 -5.41 -12.04
C THR A 99 22.39 -6.12 -12.31
N SER A 100 22.50 -7.40 -11.94
CA SER A 100 23.73 -8.20 -12.07
C SER A 100 24.01 -8.66 -13.50
N ASP A 101 25.28 -8.92 -13.79
CA ASP A 101 25.69 -9.48 -15.08
C ASP A 101 25.17 -10.92 -15.26
N THR A 102 24.94 -11.66 -14.18
CA THR A 102 24.33 -12.99 -14.20
C THR A 102 22.95 -12.97 -14.86
N LEU A 103 22.09 -12.01 -14.50
CA LEU A 103 20.79 -11.86 -15.15
C LEU A 103 20.95 -11.43 -16.61
N LYS A 104 21.86 -10.48 -16.90
CA LYS A 104 22.10 -10.03 -18.28
C LYS A 104 22.50 -11.18 -19.19
N VAL A 105 23.41 -12.04 -18.74
CA VAL A 105 23.82 -13.25 -19.47
C VAL A 105 22.63 -14.20 -19.67
N ALA A 106 21.81 -14.43 -18.65
CA ALA A 106 20.62 -15.26 -18.79
C ALA A 106 19.62 -14.68 -19.82
N CYS A 107 19.41 -13.37 -19.83
CA CYS A 107 18.58 -12.68 -20.83
C CYS A 107 19.17 -12.82 -22.24
N MET A 108 20.49 -12.66 -22.40
CA MET A 108 21.17 -12.84 -23.68
C MET A 108 21.05 -14.27 -24.20
N LEU A 109 21.14 -15.27 -23.32
CA LEU A 109 20.99 -16.68 -23.71
C LEU A 109 19.56 -17.03 -24.12
N LEU A 110 18.54 -16.41 -23.51
CA LEU A 110 17.14 -16.58 -23.91
C LEU A 110 16.88 -16.09 -25.34
N PHE A 111 17.64 -15.08 -25.78
CA PHE A 111 17.48 -14.45 -27.08
C PHE A 111 18.74 -14.58 -27.95
N LYS A 112 19.48 -15.69 -27.77
CA LYS A 112 20.77 -15.93 -28.44
C LYS A 112 20.72 -15.86 -29.97
N ASP A 113 19.57 -16.20 -30.55
CA ASP A 113 19.33 -16.23 -31.99
C ASP A 113 18.80 -14.89 -32.55
N CYS A 114 18.66 -13.86 -31.68
CA CYS A 114 18.17 -12.55 -32.08
C CYS A 114 19.34 -11.65 -32.48
N VAL A 115 19.21 -11.00 -33.64
CA VAL A 115 20.24 -10.10 -34.20
C VAL A 115 20.38 -8.80 -33.38
N CYS A 116 19.31 -8.37 -32.71
CA CYS A 116 19.31 -7.21 -31.84
C CYS A 116 18.41 -7.42 -30.61
N VAL A 117 18.89 -6.98 -29.43
CA VAL A 117 18.10 -6.98 -28.20
C VAL A 117 17.43 -5.62 -28.04
N SER A 118 16.11 -5.60 -28.07
CA SER A 118 15.28 -4.39 -27.92
C SER A 118 14.71 -4.24 -26.51
N HIS A 119 13.99 -3.14 -26.25
CA HIS A 119 13.24 -2.94 -25.00
C HIS A 119 12.17 -4.01 -24.76
N ALA A 120 11.58 -4.59 -25.81
CA ALA A 120 10.59 -5.66 -25.68
C ALA A 120 11.20 -6.92 -25.04
N HIS A 121 12.44 -7.24 -25.38
CA HIS A 121 13.19 -8.37 -24.80
C HIS A 121 13.42 -8.17 -23.29
N SER A 122 13.83 -6.96 -22.89
CA SER A 122 13.99 -6.62 -21.47
C SER A 122 12.67 -6.67 -20.71
N HIS A 123 11.57 -6.25 -21.34
CA HIS A 123 10.23 -6.31 -20.76
C HIS A 123 9.81 -7.76 -20.48
N VAL A 124 9.94 -8.65 -21.47
CA VAL A 124 9.60 -10.07 -21.34
C VAL A 124 10.45 -10.74 -20.25
N CYS A 125 11.78 -10.55 -20.26
CA CYS A 125 12.64 -11.08 -19.20
C CYS A 125 12.24 -10.58 -17.81
N SER A 126 11.99 -9.27 -17.68
CA SER A 126 11.61 -8.68 -16.41
C SER A 126 10.28 -9.24 -15.89
N HIS A 127 9.30 -9.42 -16.78
CA HIS A 127 8.01 -10.02 -16.44
C HIS A 127 8.18 -11.47 -15.95
N LEU A 128 8.95 -12.28 -16.67
CA LEU A 128 9.22 -13.67 -16.29
C LEU A 128 9.94 -13.75 -14.94
N THR A 129 11.01 -12.97 -14.74
CA THR A 129 11.74 -12.93 -13.45
C THR A 129 10.84 -12.46 -12.30
N ASN A 130 10.01 -11.44 -12.52
CA ASN A 130 9.07 -10.97 -11.50
C ASN A 130 7.99 -12.01 -11.16
N SER A 131 7.50 -12.74 -12.16
CA SER A 131 6.51 -13.80 -11.97
C SER A 131 7.08 -14.97 -11.18
N VAL A 132 8.33 -15.36 -11.48
CA VAL A 132 9.06 -16.39 -10.71
C VAL A 132 9.26 -15.92 -9.26
N ARG A 133 9.62 -14.65 -9.04
CA ARG A 133 9.75 -14.07 -7.69
C ARG A 133 8.43 -14.10 -6.92
N GLN A 134 7.33 -13.72 -7.56
CA GLN A 134 6.00 -13.74 -6.94
C GLN A 134 5.58 -15.16 -6.57
N PHE A 135 5.77 -16.11 -7.49
CA PHE A 135 5.49 -17.52 -7.25
C PHE A 135 6.32 -18.08 -6.09
N LEU A 136 7.64 -17.81 -6.07
CA LEU A 136 8.51 -18.23 -4.98
C LEU A 136 8.05 -17.67 -3.63
N LEU A 137 7.67 -16.38 -3.58
CA LEU A 137 7.13 -15.78 -2.37
C LEU A 137 5.80 -16.42 -1.95
N GLN A 138 4.90 -16.72 -2.89
CA GLN A 138 3.66 -17.42 -2.59
C GLN A 138 3.90 -18.81 -2.02
N GLU A 139 4.77 -19.64 -2.63
CA GLU A 139 5.12 -20.95 -2.08
C GLU A 139 5.79 -20.84 -0.70
N THR A 140 6.64 -19.83 -0.51
CA THR A 140 7.26 -19.58 0.79
C THR A 140 6.18 -19.20 1.81
N VAL A 141 5.26 -18.28 1.47
CA VAL A 141 4.13 -17.81 2.31
C VAL A 141 3.19 -18.95 2.70
N GLU A 142 2.77 -19.79 1.75
CA GLU A 142 1.93 -20.98 1.99
C GLU A 142 2.60 -22.01 2.90
N SER A 143 3.94 -22.06 2.88
CA SER A 143 4.73 -22.93 3.76
C SER A 143 4.84 -22.41 5.20
N PHE A 144 4.59 -21.12 5.45
CA PHE A 144 4.47 -20.64 6.83
C PHE A 144 3.11 -21.05 7.36
N LYS A 145 3.10 -21.87 8.42
CA LYS A 145 1.91 -21.94 9.27
C LYS A 145 1.65 -20.52 9.74
N ALA A 146 0.45 -20.01 9.51
CA ALA A 146 -0.01 -18.79 10.15
C ALA A 146 0.16 -19.00 11.66
N GLY A 147 1.27 -18.50 12.20
CA GLY A 147 1.41 -18.40 13.64
C GLY A 147 0.25 -17.55 14.10
N GLU A 148 -0.40 -17.95 15.19
CA GLU A 148 -1.26 -17.07 15.95
C GLU A 148 -0.39 -15.88 16.41
N HIS A 149 -0.21 -14.92 15.53
CA HIS A 149 0.22 -13.60 15.90
C HIS A 149 -0.94 -13.09 16.73
N ALA A 150 -0.80 -13.11 18.05
CA ALA A 150 -1.65 -12.32 18.93
C ALA A 150 -1.54 -10.87 18.43
N LEU A 151 -2.51 -10.47 17.61
CA LEU A 151 -2.51 -9.17 16.97
C LEU A 151 -2.65 -8.15 18.09
N PRO A 152 -1.72 -7.19 18.22
CA PRO A 152 -1.82 -6.20 19.26
C PRO A 152 -3.12 -5.42 19.03
N THR A 153 -4.06 -5.55 19.97
CA THR A 153 -5.30 -4.77 19.97
C THR A 153 -4.90 -3.30 19.97
N ARG A 154 -5.09 -2.62 18.83
CA ARG A 154 -4.79 -1.19 18.72
C ARG A 154 -5.82 -0.44 19.56
N SER A 155 -5.40 0.01 20.74
CA SER A 155 -6.21 0.84 21.63
C SER A 155 -5.75 2.29 21.59
N VAL A 156 -6.65 3.21 21.89
CA VAL A 156 -6.33 4.64 22.00
C VAL A 156 -5.43 4.84 23.23
N THR A 157 -4.13 5.05 23.00
CA THR A 157 -3.17 5.33 24.07
C THR A 157 -3.40 6.73 24.66
N LYS A 158 -2.87 7.00 25.85
CA LYS A 158 -2.94 8.35 26.46
C LYS A 158 -2.32 9.43 25.57
N ALA A 159 -1.23 9.14 24.86
CA ALA A 159 -0.63 10.07 23.90
C ALA A 159 -1.51 10.29 22.67
N SER A 160 -2.23 9.26 22.22
CA SER A 160 -3.19 9.37 21.12
C SER A 160 -4.38 10.27 21.46
N LYS A 161 -4.78 10.33 22.73
CA LYS A 161 -5.92 11.14 23.21
C LYS A 161 -5.73 12.64 22.97
N ALA A 162 -4.57 13.20 23.34
CA ALA A 162 -4.29 14.63 23.09
C ALA A 162 -4.29 14.97 21.60
N ARG A 163 -3.72 14.08 20.79
CA ARG A 163 -3.72 14.22 19.32
C ARG A 163 -5.12 14.13 18.72
N ILE A 164 -6.01 13.30 19.27
CA ILE A 164 -7.42 13.20 18.83
C ILE A 164 -8.12 14.54 19.03
N ARG A 165 -7.93 15.22 20.16
CA ARG A 165 -8.55 16.53 20.40
C ARG A 165 -8.06 17.59 19.42
N TYR A 166 -6.75 17.61 19.16
CA TYR A 166 -6.14 18.48 18.15
C TYR A 166 -6.72 18.25 16.75
N VAL A 167 -6.72 17.00 16.28
CA VAL A 167 -7.24 16.64 14.95
C VAL A 167 -8.74 16.93 14.85
N GLY A 168 -9.50 16.65 15.92
CA GLY A 168 -10.92 16.97 16.00
C GLY A 168 -11.18 18.47 15.84
N GLY A 169 -10.39 19.31 16.51
CA GLY A 169 -10.45 20.77 16.34
C GLY A 169 -10.16 21.24 14.92
N TYR A 170 -9.18 20.62 14.26
CA TYR A 170 -8.89 20.88 12.84
C TYR A 170 -10.08 20.52 11.95
N CYS A 171 -10.70 19.36 12.14
CA CYS A 171 -11.87 18.91 11.37
C CYS A 171 -13.06 19.88 11.52
N VAL A 172 -13.35 20.31 12.76
CA VAL A 172 -14.42 21.29 13.02
C VAL A 172 -14.10 22.64 12.38
N HIS A 173 -12.84 23.09 12.44
CA HIS A 173 -12.40 24.31 11.77
C HIS A 173 -12.59 24.24 10.26
N SER A 174 -12.17 23.16 9.60
CA SER A 174 -12.34 22.99 8.15
C SER A 174 -13.82 23.01 7.75
N ALA A 175 -14.69 22.39 8.54
CA ALA A 175 -16.14 22.44 8.32
C ALA A 175 -16.69 23.87 8.48
N LEU A 176 -16.27 24.59 9.52
CA LEU A 176 -16.64 25.99 9.74
C LEU A 176 -16.21 26.87 8.56
N GLN A 177 -14.98 26.71 8.05
CA GLN A 177 -14.50 27.48 6.90
C GLN A 177 -15.32 27.20 5.64
N LYS A 178 -15.66 25.94 5.38
CA LYS A 178 -16.52 25.55 4.26
C LYS A 178 -17.88 26.25 4.31
N PHE A 179 -18.54 26.26 5.46
CA PHE A 179 -19.85 26.90 5.60
C PHE A 179 -19.77 28.42 5.65
N ASN A 180 -18.71 29.01 6.23
CA ASN A 180 -18.48 30.45 6.16
C ASN A 180 -18.28 30.94 4.73
N THR A 181 -17.52 30.21 3.91
CA THR A 181 -17.38 30.49 2.48
C THR A 181 -18.73 30.38 1.78
N SER A 182 -19.52 29.34 2.08
CA SER A 182 -20.87 29.17 1.53
C SER A 182 -21.78 30.36 1.88
N CYS A 183 -21.80 30.80 3.15
CA CYS A 183 -22.55 31.98 3.56
C CYS A 183 -22.14 33.22 2.76
N ARG A 184 -20.83 33.48 2.62
CA ARG A 184 -20.32 34.62 1.85
C ARG A 184 -20.73 34.57 0.37
N SER A 185 -20.70 33.39 -0.23
CA SER A 185 -21.09 33.19 -1.63
C SER A 185 -22.58 33.43 -1.88
N TYR A 186 -23.46 33.14 -0.91
CA TYR A 186 -24.90 33.24 -1.07
C TYR A 186 -25.56 34.43 -0.37
N MET A 187 -24.81 35.24 0.39
CA MET A 187 -25.32 36.34 1.22
C MET A 187 -26.17 37.37 0.48
N TYR A 188 -25.83 37.63 -0.79
CA TYR A 188 -26.55 38.58 -1.64
C TYR A 188 -27.36 37.91 -2.76
N SER A 189 -27.57 36.59 -2.67
CA SER A 189 -28.35 35.88 -3.67
C SER A 189 -29.84 36.23 -3.55
N THR A 190 -30.44 36.62 -4.67
CA THR A 190 -31.89 36.91 -4.78
C THR A 190 -32.69 35.67 -5.20
N SER A 191 -32.03 34.57 -5.54
CA SER A 191 -32.68 33.31 -5.90
C SER A 191 -33.17 32.55 -4.66
N ALA A 192 -34.33 31.89 -4.75
CA ALA A 192 -34.87 31.08 -3.66
C ALA A 192 -33.89 29.98 -3.20
N ASN A 193 -33.21 29.32 -4.14
CA ASN A 193 -32.18 28.33 -3.84
C ASN A 193 -30.96 28.94 -3.14
N GLY A 194 -30.52 30.14 -3.54
CA GLY A 194 -29.42 30.84 -2.90
C GLY A 194 -29.75 31.23 -1.45
N GLN A 195 -30.96 31.73 -1.21
CA GLN A 195 -31.43 32.07 0.14
C GLN A 195 -31.53 30.82 1.03
N LEU A 196 -32.05 29.71 0.51
CA LEU A 196 -32.09 28.44 1.24
C LEU A 196 -30.69 27.94 1.60
N ASN A 197 -29.75 28.01 0.66
CA ASN A 197 -28.36 27.60 0.91
C ASN A 197 -27.66 28.49 1.95
N TYR A 198 -27.96 29.80 1.95
CA TYR A 198 -27.47 30.73 2.96
C TYR A 198 -27.99 30.37 4.35
N GLU A 199 -29.30 30.18 4.52
CA GLU A 199 -29.89 29.82 5.81
C GLU A 199 -29.39 28.47 6.32
N ASN A 200 -29.29 27.47 5.44
CA ASN A 200 -28.72 26.16 5.78
C ASN A 200 -27.26 26.27 6.23
N ALA A 201 -26.45 27.08 5.56
CA ALA A 201 -25.05 27.29 5.95
C ALA A 201 -24.95 28.01 7.29
N LYS A 202 -25.81 29.01 7.56
CA LYS A 202 -25.87 29.75 8.83
C LYS A 202 -26.26 28.84 10.00
N GLN A 203 -27.26 27.99 9.83
CA GLN A 203 -27.65 26.99 10.84
C GLN A 203 -26.49 26.03 11.15
N LYS A 204 -25.79 25.53 10.12
CA LYS A 204 -24.63 24.66 10.30
C LYS A 204 -23.48 25.35 11.03
N ILE A 205 -23.23 26.63 10.75
CA ILE A 205 -22.26 27.43 11.51
C ILE A 205 -22.66 27.54 12.98
N ALA A 206 -23.93 27.81 13.27
CA ALA A 206 -24.41 27.92 14.65
C ALA A 206 -24.23 26.61 15.43
N ILE A 207 -24.54 25.47 14.81
CA ILE A 207 -24.31 24.14 15.39
C ILE A 207 -22.82 23.93 15.64
N LEU A 208 -21.97 24.16 14.63
CA LEU A 208 -20.53 23.94 14.74
C LEU A 208 -19.90 24.84 15.81
N ASN A 209 -20.32 26.09 15.94
CA ASN A 209 -19.86 26.98 17.00
C ASN A 209 -20.24 26.45 18.40
N GLY A 210 -21.39 25.78 18.54
CA GLY A 210 -21.77 25.10 19.79
C GLY A 210 -20.91 23.88 20.13
N LEU A 211 -20.12 23.37 19.18
CA LEU A 211 -19.14 22.28 19.40
C LEU A 211 -17.76 22.80 19.77
N THR A 212 -17.58 24.13 19.73
CA THR A 212 -16.32 24.81 20.00
C THR A 212 -16.37 25.48 21.36
N GLU A 213 -15.22 25.65 22.00
CA GLU A 213 -15.14 26.33 23.28
C GLU A 213 -13.89 27.20 23.34
N ARG A 214 -13.92 28.26 24.15
CA ARG A 214 -12.74 29.11 24.35
C ARG A 214 -11.68 28.38 25.17
N GLU A 215 -10.41 28.66 24.89
CA GLU A 215 -9.29 28.01 25.58
C GLU A 215 -9.34 28.24 27.10
N GLU A 216 -9.63 29.47 27.51
CA GLU A 216 -9.66 29.86 28.92
C GLU A 216 -10.78 29.12 29.67
N VAL A 217 -11.91 28.90 29.01
CA VAL A 217 -13.04 28.15 29.57
C VAL A 217 -12.65 26.67 29.67
N LEU A 218 -12.09 26.08 28.62
CA LEU A 218 -11.64 24.69 28.66
C LEU A 218 -10.58 24.43 29.73
N LYS A 219 -9.61 25.33 29.90
CA LYS A 219 -8.60 25.20 30.97
C LYS A 219 -9.21 25.20 32.36
N ALA A 220 -10.32 25.92 32.55
CA ALA A 220 -11.01 26.00 33.83
C ALA A 220 -12.02 24.86 34.06
N THR A 221 -12.65 24.33 33.01
CA THR A 221 -13.82 23.45 33.14
C THR A 221 -13.66 22.05 32.53
N SER A 222 -12.60 21.81 31.75
CA SER A 222 -12.37 20.52 31.09
C SER A 222 -12.15 19.41 32.12
N LYS A 223 -12.84 18.28 31.93
CA LYS A 223 -12.62 17.06 32.71
C LYS A 223 -11.44 16.24 32.19
N GLU A 224 -10.87 16.63 31.05
CA GLU A 224 -9.83 15.91 30.31
C GLU A 224 -8.62 16.83 30.07
N PRO A 225 -7.93 17.31 31.13
CA PRO A 225 -6.85 18.28 30.99
C PRO A 225 -5.67 17.76 30.16
N ASP A 226 -5.35 16.47 30.26
CA ASP A 226 -4.29 15.82 29.49
C ASP A 226 -4.51 15.92 27.97
N SER A 227 -5.77 16.00 27.54
CA SER A 227 -6.12 16.12 26.12
C SER A 227 -5.80 17.50 25.54
N LEU A 228 -5.55 18.50 26.39
CA LEU A 228 -5.28 19.88 26.00
C LEU A 228 -3.80 20.15 25.69
N LEU A 229 -2.90 19.25 26.10
CA LEU A 229 -1.44 19.44 25.97
C LEU A 229 -0.98 19.64 24.52
N ASP A 230 -1.48 18.82 23.58
CA ASP A 230 -1.12 18.91 22.16
C ASP A 230 -1.75 20.14 21.49
N THR A 231 -2.97 20.52 21.88
CA THR A 231 -3.64 21.73 21.39
C THR A 231 -2.88 22.99 21.81
N GLU A 232 -2.42 23.06 23.07
CA GLU A 232 -1.64 24.19 23.59
C GLU A 232 -0.29 24.33 22.87
N GLN A 233 0.44 23.23 22.69
CA GLN A 233 1.74 23.26 22.01
C GLN A 233 1.63 23.68 20.54
N ARG A 234 0.54 23.33 19.86
CA ARG A 234 0.35 23.55 18.41
C ARG A 234 -0.45 24.83 18.07
N GLN A 235 -1.17 25.40 19.03
CA GLN A 235 -1.87 26.68 18.86
C GLN A 235 -0.92 27.85 18.62
N TYR A 236 0.25 27.86 19.27
CA TYR A 236 1.27 28.89 19.04
C TYR A 236 1.83 28.88 17.61
N GLN A 237 1.75 27.75 16.90
CA GLN A 237 2.29 27.58 15.55
C GLN A 237 1.25 27.83 14.45
N SER A 238 -0.04 27.59 14.75
CA SER A 238 -1.13 27.70 13.78
C SER A 238 -2.19 28.68 14.29
N ARG A 239 -2.09 29.94 13.84
CA ARG A 239 -3.13 30.96 14.05
C ARG A 239 -4.43 30.50 13.38
N GLY A 240 -5.26 29.75 14.10
CA GLY A 240 -6.52 29.22 13.57
C GLY A 240 -6.99 27.89 14.16
N LEU A 241 -6.21 27.25 15.03
CA LEU A 241 -6.68 26.02 15.68
C LEU A 241 -7.83 26.31 16.64
N ILE A 242 -9.02 25.82 16.30
CA ILE A 242 -10.22 25.96 17.13
C ILE A 242 -10.23 24.86 18.18
N ASN A 243 -10.52 25.26 19.41
CA ASN A 243 -10.73 24.38 20.55
C ASN A 243 -12.14 23.79 20.51
N ILE A 244 -12.25 22.50 20.83
CA ILE A 244 -13.52 21.76 20.86
C ILE A 244 -13.93 21.43 22.28
N THR A 245 -15.24 21.32 22.51
CA THR A 245 -15.80 20.90 23.80
C THR A 245 -15.40 19.47 24.16
N ASP A 246 -15.45 19.13 25.45
CA ASP A 246 -15.18 17.76 25.91
C ASP A 246 -16.15 16.75 25.28
N GLY A 247 -17.42 17.14 25.08
CA GLY A 247 -18.41 16.31 24.39
C GLY A 247 -17.97 15.96 22.96
N MET A 248 -17.46 16.94 22.21
CA MET A 248 -16.96 16.72 20.86
C MET A 248 -15.66 15.90 20.85
N TYR A 249 -14.79 16.11 21.83
CA TYR A 249 -13.60 15.28 22.03
C TYR A 249 -13.95 13.81 22.29
N HIS A 250 -14.95 13.54 23.14
CA HIS A 250 -15.42 12.18 23.41
C HIS A 250 -16.02 11.52 22.16
N PHE A 251 -16.78 12.27 21.35
CA PHE A 251 -17.26 11.79 20.06
C PHE A 251 -16.10 11.33 19.16
N PHE A 252 -15.05 12.15 19.00
CA PHE A 252 -13.89 11.74 18.20
C PHE A 252 -13.12 10.56 18.79
N CYS A 253 -13.07 10.43 20.12
CA CYS A 253 -12.49 9.25 20.77
C CYS A 253 -13.29 7.98 20.45
N GLN A 254 -14.63 8.05 20.46
CA GLN A 254 -15.50 6.93 20.09
C GLN A 254 -15.32 6.55 18.62
N VAL A 255 -15.36 7.53 17.70
CA VAL A 255 -15.14 7.29 16.27
C VAL A 255 -13.77 6.67 16.02
N CYS A 256 -12.72 7.16 16.69
CA CYS A 256 -11.38 6.60 16.58
C CYS A 256 -11.31 5.17 17.14
N GLY A 257 -11.96 4.90 18.27
CA GLY A 257 -12.09 3.56 18.84
C GLY A 257 -12.76 2.58 17.88
N MET A 258 -13.91 2.95 17.32
CA MET A 258 -14.62 2.12 16.33
C MET A 258 -13.77 1.90 15.07
N SER A 259 -13.11 2.95 14.58
CA SER A 259 -12.21 2.85 13.42
C SER A 259 -11.04 1.91 13.70
N LEU A 260 -10.44 1.94 14.89
CA LEU A 260 -9.34 1.05 15.25
C LEU A 260 -9.78 -0.42 15.41
N GLN A 261 -11.03 -0.65 15.82
CA GLN A 261 -11.63 -1.98 15.87
C GLN A 261 -11.90 -2.55 14.48
N LEU A 262 -12.33 -1.71 13.54
CA LEU A 262 -12.61 -2.13 12.16
C LEU A 262 -11.32 -2.25 11.32
N LEU A 263 -10.33 -1.39 11.55
CA LEU A 263 -9.04 -1.37 10.83
C LEU A 263 -8.00 -2.31 11.46
N VAL A 264 -8.43 -3.51 11.85
CA VAL A 264 -7.52 -4.58 12.29
C VAL A 264 -6.85 -5.24 11.09
N GLN A 265 -5.65 -5.81 11.31
CA GLN A 265 -4.86 -6.49 10.28
C GLN A 265 -5.68 -7.58 9.57
N GLU A 266 -6.56 -8.28 10.30
CA GLU A 266 -7.47 -9.28 9.74
C GLU A 266 -8.40 -8.69 8.68
N ASN A 267 -9.08 -7.60 8.98
CA ASN A 267 -9.99 -6.93 8.05
C ASN A 267 -9.21 -6.26 6.90
N LEU A 268 -8.03 -5.71 7.18
CA LEU A 268 -7.13 -5.18 6.15
C LEU A 268 -6.67 -6.27 5.18
N ASN A 269 -6.37 -7.47 5.69
CA ASN A 269 -5.94 -8.60 4.87
C ASN A 269 -7.11 -9.25 4.12
N MET A 270 -8.29 -9.37 4.75
CA MET A 270 -9.48 -9.99 4.14
C MET A 270 -10.17 -9.07 3.14
N HIS A 271 -10.29 -7.78 3.46
CA HIS A 271 -11.08 -6.85 2.67
C HIS A 271 -10.22 -5.88 1.84
N GLY A 272 -8.95 -5.68 2.19
CA GLY A 272 -7.98 -4.94 1.36
C GLY A 272 -8.52 -3.64 0.77
N GLU A 273 -8.67 -3.62 -0.55
CA GLU A 273 -9.22 -2.51 -1.34
C GLU A 273 -10.72 -2.25 -1.12
N ASN A 274 -11.48 -3.25 -0.66
CA ASN A 274 -12.91 -3.16 -0.32
C ASN A 274 -13.17 -2.83 1.16
N LEU A 275 -12.12 -2.54 1.93
CA LEU A 275 -12.24 -2.26 3.37
C LEU A 275 -13.22 -1.12 3.67
N TYR A 276 -13.26 -0.09 2.83
CA TYR A 276 -14.19 1.02 3.02
C TYR A 276 -15.66 0.58 2.90
N GLN A 277 -15.97 -0.30 1.95
CA GLN A 277 -17.33 -0.84 1.79
C GLN A 277 -17.70 -1.77 2.95
N TYR A 278 -16.75 -2.59 3.41
CA TYR A 278 -16.93 -3.47 4.56
C TYR A 278 -17.23 -2.68 5.85
N CYS A 279 -16.49 -1.59 6.10
CA CYS A 279 -16.77 -0.71 7.24
C CYS A 279 -18.17 -0.07 7.17
N LEU A 280 -18.70 0.18 5.97
CA LEU A 280 -20.04 0.74 5.77
C LEU A 280 -21.17 -0.29 5.92
N SER A 281 -20.89 -1.58 5.69
CA SER A 281 -21.89 -2.66 5.82
C SER A 281 -22.08 -3.16 7.25
N ASP A 282 -21.06 -3.01 8.11
CA ASP A 282 -21.10 -3.35 9.54
C ASP A 282 -21.51 -2.16 10.45
N SER A 283 -21.92 -1.03 9.86
CA SER A 283 -22.46 0.17 10.54
C SER A 283 -23.99 0.17 10.54
#